data_AF-A0A7S4GCJ2-F1
#
_entry.id   AF-A0A7S4GCJ2-F1
#
_cell.length_a   1.000
_cell.length_b   1.000
_cell.length_c   1.000
_cell.angle_alpha   90.00
_cell.angle_beta   90.00
_cell.angle_gamma   90.00
#
_symmetry.space_group_name_H-M   'P 1'
#
loop_
_entity.id
_entity.type
_entity.pdbx_description
1 polymer ?
#
loop_
_entity_poly.entity_id
_entity_poly.type
_entity_poly.pdbx_seq_one_letter_code
_entity_poly.pdbx_strand_id
1 'polypeptide(L)'
;MSRVQTASVMSFMLGLSRTQRSAILKPGLRSYVAPADIKVIDWLLKVEKDGHNYYRGLAAKAPNKEFEYIFTMLANEEKKHYDAIQQMRFSEDVQAKLEESAIVATTLNIFEKLKVDPDVDLLAAKHQVALFEEARDLEARNRAEYLQRAREATDPEVKKLFVQIALEEQKHYTALDELVKFVSGFEEGWHSPNKDQVDQKAPVEQAAKFEAENVH
;
A
#
# COMPACT_ATOMS: atom_id res chain seq x y z
N MET A 1 52.71 -36.86 -42.72
CA MET A 1 52.47 -35.89 -41.63
C MET A 1 51.11 -36.20 -41.02
N SER A 2 51.09 -36.40 -39.70
CA SER A 2 49.98 -36.93 -38.89
C SER A 2 48.95 -35.86 -38.52
N ARG A 3 47.66 -36.23 -38.49
CA ARG A 3 46.64 -35.98 -37.44
C ARG A 3 45.27 -36.42 -38.00
N VAL A 4 44.24 -36.90 -37.30
CA VAL A 4 43.91 -37.41 -35.95
C VAL A 4 42.41 -37.83 -36.12
N GLN A 5 41.98 -38.91 -35.46
CA GLN A 5 40.58 -39.37 -35.38
C GLN A 5 39.69 -38.41 -34.57
N THR A 6 38.37 -38.35 -34.84
CA THR A 6 37.29 -38.85 -33.94
C THR A 6 35.87 -38.46 -34.39
N ALA A 7 34.97 -39.48 -34.38
CA ALA A 7 33.50 -39.56 -34.15
C ALA A 7 32.54 -38.41 -34.57
N SER A 8 31.30 -38.62 -35.02
CA SER A 8 30.22 -39.49 -34.50
C SER A 8 29.08 -39.54 -35.55
N VAL A 9 28.73 -40.71 -36.12
CA VAL A 9 27.58 -41.59 -35.78
C VAL A 9 26.19 -40.93 -35.82
N MET A 10 25.40 -41.37 -36.82
CA MET A 10 23.92 -41.52 -36.87
C MET A 10 23.03 -40.29 -36.64
N SER A 11 21.82 -40.17 -37.18
CA SER A 11 20.98 -40.87 -38.18
C SER A 11 19.63 -40.11 -38.15
N PHE A 12 18.69 -40.51 -39.02
CA PHE A 12 17.27 -40.14 -39.12
C PHE A 12 16.95 -38.83 -39.87
N MET A 13 16.59 -38.88 -41.15
CA MET A 13 15.33 -39.35 -41.77
C MET A 13 14.12 -38.46 -41.44
N LEU A 14 13.87 -37.51 -42.35
CA LEU A 14 12.63 -37.34 -43.12
C LEU A 14 11.28 -37.55 -42.42
N GLY A 15 10.43 -36.51 -42.48
CA GLY A 15 8.99 -36.73 -42.70
C GLY A 15 8.03 -35.96 -41.80
N LEU A 16 8.12 -34.63 -41.72
CA LEU A 16 7.00 -33.83 -41.22
C LEU A 16 5.84 -33.94 -42.22
N SER A 17 4.71 -34.50 -41.79
CA SER A 17 3.46 -34.43 -42.55
C SER A 17 2.27 -34.07 -41.66
N ARG A 18 1.44 -33.17 -42.20
CA ARG A 18 0.02 -32.95 -41.89
C ARG A 18 -0.41 -32.28 -40.59
N THR A 19 0.43 -31.45 -39.97
CA THR A 19 -0.01 -30.52 -38.89
C THR A 19 0.11 -29.04 -39.26
N GLN A 20 0.26 -28.72 -40.55
CA GLN A 20 0.05 -27.37 -41.07
C GLN A 20 -1.32 -27.27 -41.71
N ARG A 21 -2.36 -27.22 -40.89
CA ARG A 21 -3.64 -26.64 -41.32
C ARG A 21 -4.19 -25.80 -40.19
N SER A 22 -4.54 -24.57 -40.58
CA SER A 22 -5.51 -23.71 -39.91
C SER A 22 -4.97 -22.84 -38.78
N ALA A 23 -4.16 -21.84 -39.14
CA ALA A 23 -4.31 -20.51 -38.55
C ALA A 23 -5.72 -20.00 -38.89
N ILE A 24 -6.70 -20.30 -38.04
CA ILE A 24 -8.08 -19.82 -38.15
C ILE A 24 -8.44 -19.10 -36.85
N LEU A 25 -8.77 -17.81 -37.04
CA LEU A 25 -9.16 -16.78 -36.09
C LEU A 25 -8.09 -16.36 -35.07
N LYS A 26 -7.78 -15.06 -35.03
CA LYS A 26 -7.56 -14.36 -33.77
C LYS A 26 -8.96 -13.99 -33.26
N PRO A 27 -9.62 -14.74 -32.36
CA PRO A 27 -10.81 -14.24 -31.72
C PRO A 27 -10.35 -13.25 -30.65
N GLY A 28 -11.02 -12.10 -30.57
CA GLY A 28 -10.65 -11.01 -29.67
C GLY A 28 -10.48 -11.44 -28.22
N LEU A 29 -9.58 -10.73 -27.53
CA LEU A 29 -9.52 -10.53 -26.08
C LEU A 29 -10.35 -11.54 -25.27
N ARG A 30 -9.86 -12.77 -25.10
CA ARG A 30 -10.53 -13.76 -24.26
C ARG A 30 -10.36 -13.28 -22.82
N SER A 31 -11.42 -12.74 -22.20
CA SER A 31 -11.36 -12.37 -20.78
C SER A 31 -11.21 -13.65 -19.96
N TYR A 32 -10.17 -13.74 -19.14
CA TYR A 32 -9.96 -14.88 -18.23
C TYR A 32 -10.88 -14.81 -17.01
N VAL A 33 -11.46 -13.64 -16.77
CA VAL A 33 -12.48 -13.40 -15.76
C VAL A 33 -13.86 -13.77 -16.30
N ALA A 34 -14.69 -14.41 -15.46
CA ALA A 34 -16.06 -14.77 -15.80
C ALA A 34 -16.88 -13.53 -16.21
N PRO A 35 -17.81 -13.63 -17.19
CA PRO A 35 -18.59 -12.49 -17.67
C PRO A 35 -19.37 -11.73 -16.59
N ALA A 36 -19.84 -12.42 -15.54
CA ALA A 36 -20.53 -11.82 -14.41
C ALA A 36 -19.64 -10.85 -13.62
N ASP A 37 -18.34 -11.12 -13.57
CA ASP A 37 -17.35 -10.39 -12.78
C ASP A 37 -16.81 -9.15 -13.55
N ILE A 38 -16.99 -9.08 -14.88
CA ILE A 38 -16.48 -7.97 -15.70
C ILE A 38 -17.06 -6.61 -15.29
N LYS A 39 -18.38 -6.53 -15.05
CA LYS A 39 -19.04 -5.29 -14.62
C LYS A 39 -18.56 -4.84 -13.24
N VAL A 40 -18.26 -5.80 -12.36
CA VAL A 40 -17.72 -5.55 -11.03
C VAL A 40 -16.30 -5.00 -11.15
N ILE A 41 -15.47 -5.58 -12.01
CA ILE A 41 -14.10 -5.11 -12.26
C ILE A 41 -14.08 -3.68 -12.80
N ASP A 42 -14.93 -3.34 -13.79
CA ASP A 42 -14.99 -1.98 -14.33
C ASP A 42 -15.39 -0.96 -13.24
N TRP A 43 -16.27 -1.34 -12.33
CA TRP A 43 -16.64 -0.52 -11.18
C TRP A 43 -15.48 -0.36 -10.19
N LEU A 44 -14.78 -1.44 -9.84
CA LEU A 44 -13.63 -1.39 -8.94
C LEU A 44 -12.47 -0.56 -9.50
N LEU A 45 -12.18 -0.66 -10.80
CA LEU A 45 -11.21 0.21 -11.47
C LEU A 45 -11.57 1.69 -11.33
N LYS A 46 -12.87 2.02 -11.33
CA LYS A 46 -13.32 3.39 -11.07
C LYS A 46 -13.09 3.79 -9.62
N VAL A 47 -13.40 2.91 -8.66
CA VAL A 47 -13.18 3.14 -7.23
C VAL A 47 -11.71 3.47 -6.97
N GLU A 48 -10.78 2.63 -7.44
CA GLU A 48 -9.33 2.83 -7.23
C GLU A 48 -8.82 4.11 -7.89
N LYS A 49 -9.31 4.43 -9.09
CA LYS A 49 -8.94 5.67 -9.77
C LYS A 49 -9.44 6.90 -9.02
N ASP A 50 -10.66 6.85 -8.50
CA ASP A 50 -11.24 7.93 -7.72
C ASP A 50 -10.50 8.09 -6.38
N GLY A 51 -10.14 6.99 -5.72
CA GLY A 51 -9.30 6.97 -4.50
C GLY A 51 -7.93 7.61 -4.74
N HIS A 52 -7.22 7.20 -5.79
CA HIS A 52 -5.95 7.84 -6.19
C HIS A 52 -6.11 9.36 -6.35
N ASN A 53 -7.15 9.80 -7.08
CA ASN A 53 -7.35 11.23 -7.33
C ASN A 53 -7.74 11.99 -6.05
N TYR A 54 -8.55 11.37 -5.19
CA TYR A 54 -8.93 11.92 -3.90
C TYR A 54 -7.70 12.20 -3.04
N TYR A 55 -6.81 11.21 -2.88
CA TYR A 55 -5.59 11.37 -2.11
C TYR A 55 -4.58 12.34 -2.72
N ARG A 56 -4.48 12.40 -4.06
CA ARG A 56 -3.72 13.47 -4.72
C ARG A 56 -4.28 14.86 -4.41
N GLY A 57 -5.61 14.98 -4.32
CA GLY A 57 -6.28 16.21 -3.92
C GLY A 57 -5.99 16.60 -2.47
N LEU A 58 -5.96 15.64 -1.55
CA LEU A 58 -5.57 15.87 -0.15
C LEU A 58 -4.09 16.26 -0.03
N ALA A 59 -3.20 15.57 -0.74
CA ALA A 59 -1.77 15.89 -0.75
C ALA A 59 -1.52 17.34 -1.20
N ALA A 60 -2.18 17.79 -2.27
CA ALA A 60 -2.04 19.16 -2.78
C ALA A 60 -2.54 20.26 -1.82
N LYS A 61 -3.35 19.89 -0.82
CA LYS A 61 -3.92 20.81 0.19
C LYS A 61 -3.39 20.52 1.58
N ALA A 62 -2.38 19.66 1.69
CA ALA A 62 -1.87 19.22 2.97
C ALA A 62 -1.29 20.39 3.77
N PRO A 63 -1.43 20.38 5.10
CA PRO A 63 -0.98 21.47 5.96
C PRO A 63 0.55 21.62 5.99
N ASN A 64 1.29 20.54 5.73
CA ASN A 64 2.75 20.53 5.66
C ASN A 64 3.25 19.35 4.80
N LYS A 65 4.57 19.29 4.59
CA LYS A 65 5.23 18.29 3.73
C LYS A 65 5.09 16.86 4.26
N GLU A 66 4.99 16.67 5.58
CA GLU A 66 4.82 15.36 6.20
C GLU A 66 3.45 14.76 5.88
N PHE A 67 2.38 15.57 5.97
CA PHE A 67 1.03 15.17 5.61
C PHE A 67 0.89 14.99 4.09
N GLU A 68 1.50 15.88 3.30
CA GLU A 68 1.57 15.74 1.84
C GLU A 68 2.17 14.39 1.44
N TYR A 69 3.24 13.99 2.13
CA TYR A 69 3.91 12.73 1.90
C TYR A 69 3.03 11.52 2.25
N ILE A 70 2.33 11.54 3.39
CA ILE A 70 1.38 10.48 3.78
C ILE A 70 0.28 10.32 2.71
N PHE A 71 -0.37 11.43 2.30
CA PHE A 71 -1.43 11.36 1.28
C PHE A 71 -0.90 10.99 -0.10
N THR A 72 0.31 11.40 -0.45
CA THR A 72 0.96 10.96 -1.69
C THR A 72 1.23 9.46 -1.68
N MET A 73 1.64 8.91 -0.53
CA MET A 73 1.80 7.46 -0.41
C MET A 73 0.47 6.73 -0.57
N LEU A 74 -0.59 7.16 0.12
CA LEU A 74 -1.93 6.56 -0.04
C LEU A 74 -2.38 6.58 -1.51
N ALA A 75 -2.23 7.71 -2.20
CA ALA A 75 -2.52 7.78 -3.63
C ALA A 75 -1.73 6.74 -4.44
N ASN A 76 -0.44 6.55 -4.14
CA ASN A 76 0.39 5.56 -4.83
C ASN A 76 -0.07 4.12 -4.53
N GLU A 77 -0.56 3.83 -3.32
CA GLU A 77 -1.13 2.52 -2.98
C GLU A 77 -2.40 2.25 -3.80
N GLU A 78 -3.34 3.21 -3.89
CA GLU A 78 -4.55 3.03 -4.73
C GLU A 78 -4.20 2.82 -6.20
N LYS A 79 -3.11 3.45 -6.67
CA LYS A 79 -2.62 3.19 -8.02
C LYS A 79 -2.16 1.73 -8.19
N LYS A 80 -1.49 1.14 -7.19
CA LYS A 80 -1.08 -0.27 -7.23
C LYS A 80 -2.31 -1.19 -7.30
N HIS A 81 -3.35 -0.88 -6.54
CA HIS A 81 -4.63 -1.60 -6.59
C HIS A 81 -5.25 -1.53 -7.98
N TYR A 82 -5.37 -0.33 -8.55
CA TYR A 82 -5.86 -0.13 -9.92
C TYR A 82 -5.07 -0.96 -10.93
N ASP A 83 -3.73 -0.90 -10.87
CA ASP A 83 -2.86 -1.60 -11.80
C ASP A 83 -3.02 -3.12 -11.66
N ALA A 84 -3.14 -3.64 -10.44
CA ALA A 84 -3.35 -5.08 -10.17
C ALA A 84 -4.69 -5.57 -10.71
N ILE A 85 -5.78 -4.82 -10.50
CA ILE A 85 -7.11 -5.14 -11.05
C ILE A 85 -7.09 -5.07 -12.58
N GLN A 86 -6.40 -4.06 -13.14
CA GLN A 86 -6.29 -3.90 -14.59
C GLN A 86 -5.53 -5.07 -15.21
N GLN A 87 -4.43 -5.52 -14.59
CA GLN A 87 -3.65 -6.68 -15.06
C GLN A 87 -4.49 -7.96 -15.03
N MET A 88 -5.26 -8.18 -13.95
CA MET A 88 -6.14 -9.34 -13.83
C MET A 88 -7.19 -9.42 -14.96
N ARG A 89 -7.62 -8.29 -15.51
CA ARG A 89 -8.58 -8.26 -16.63
C ARG A 89 -8.02 -8.87 -17.92
N PHE A 90 -6.70 -8.83 -18.13
CA PHE A 90 -6.05 -9.13 -19.41
C PHE A 90 -5.00 -10.25 -19.35
N SER A 91 -4.59 -10.71 -18.17
CA SER A 91 -3.51 -11.70 -17.99
C SER A 91 -4.03 -13.13 -17.82
N GLU A 92 -3.33 -14.10 -18.44
CA GLU A 92 -3.46 -15.55 -18.16
C GLU A 92 -2.84 -15.95 -16.81
N ASP A 93 -1.90 -15.14 -16.33
CA ASP A 93 -1.10 -15.41 -15.15
C ASP A 93 -1.47 -14.36 -14.09
N VAL A 94 -2.49 -14.66 -13.28
CA VAL A 94 -2.91 -13.82 -12.15
C VAL A 94 -1.99 -14.11 -10.95
N GLN A 95 -0.68 -13.99 -11.16
CA GLN A 95 0.28 -13.83 -10.07
C GLN A 95 0.54 -12.35 -9.80
N ALA A 96 -0.49 -11.51 -9.91
CA ALA A 96 -0.43 -10.11 -9.50
C ALA A 96 -0.21 -10.08 -7.98
N LYS A 97 1.06 -10.08 -7.57
CA LYS A 97 1.46 -9.95 -6.18
C LYS A 97 1.46 -8.46 -5.88
N LEU A 98 0.49 -8.02 -5.08
CA LEU A 98 0.58 -6.70 -4.46
C LEU A 98 1.79 -6.73 -3.53
N GLU A 99 2.74 -5.83 -3.77
CA GLU A 99 3.84 -5.59 -2.87
C GLU A 99 3.29 -5.09 -1.53
N GLU A 100 3.88 -5.57 -0.42
CA GLU A 100 3.39 -5.24 0.90
C GLU A 100 3.52 -3.74 1.19
N SER A 101 2.41 -3.11 1.61
CA SER A 101 2.43 -1.69 1.97
C SER A 101 3.20 -1.42 3.25
N ALA A 102 4.09 -0.42 3.21
CA ALA A 102 4.79 0.12 4.37
C ALA A 102 4.02 1.30 5.03
N ILE A 103 2.83 1.65 4.54
CA ILE A 103 2.11 2.89 4.88
C ILE A 103 1.93 3.10 6.38
N VAL A 104 1.55 2.07 7.13
CA VAL A 104 1.33 2.18 8.59
C VAL A 104 2.62 2.51 9.31
N ALA A 105 3.69 1.74 9.07
CA ALA A 105 4.99 1.96 9.70
C ALA A 105 5.58 3.33 9.32
N THR A 106 5.46 3.73 8.06
CA THR A 106 5.93 5.04 7.60
C THR A 106 5.14 6.18 8.25
N THR A 107 3.81 6.05 8.35
CA THR A 107 2.93 7.05 8.98
C THR A 107 3.29 7.25 10.46
N LEU A 108 3.45 6.15 11.21
CA LEU A 108 3.85 6.22 12.63
C LEU A 108 5.23 6.86 12.80
N ASN A 109 6.19 6.51 11.95
CA ASN A 109 7.53 7.12 11.98
C ASN A 109 7.51 8.63 11.68
N ILE A 110 6.57 9.10 10.87
CA ILE A 110 6.39 10.54 10.62
C ILE A 110 5.83 11.23 11.87
N PHE A 111 4.88 10.62 12.56
CA PHE A 111 4.35 11.18 13.81
C PHE A 111 5.42 11.32 14.89
N GLU A 112 6.30 10.32 15.04
CA GLU A 112 7.43 10.44 15.99
C GLU A 112 8.36 11.61 15.66
N LYS A 113 8.57 11.91 14.37
CA LYS A 113 9.35 13.08 13.95
C LYS A 113 8.63 14.38 14.24
N LEU A 114 7.33 14.45 13.94
CA LEU A 114 6.51 15.64 14.16
C LEU A 114 6.38 16.01 15.64
N LYS A 115 6.33 15.02 16.55
CA LYS A 115 6.25 15.25 18.01
C LYS A 115 7.42 16.04 18.59
N VAL A 116 8.58 16.02 17.93
CA VAL A 116 9.82 16.66 18.40
C VAL A 116 10.26 17.81 17.49
N ASP A 117 9.49 18.12 16.45
CA ASP A 117 9.76 19.25 15.57
C ASP A 117 9.16 20.52 16.20
N PRO A 118 9.99 21.48 16.66
CA PRO A 118 9.47 22.71 17.25
C PRO A 118 8.86 23.67 16.23
N ASP A 119 9.11 23.45 14.94
CA ASP A 119 8.69 24.35 13.86
C ASP A 119 7.38 23.88 13.19
N VAL A 120 6.84 22.72 13.59
CA VAL A 120 5.60 22.20 13.00
C VAL A 120 4.37 22.83 13.65
N ASP A 121 3.54 23.46 12.81
CA ASP A 121 2.19 23.89 13.19
C ASP A 121 1.17 22.80 12.83
N LEU A 122 0.57 22.20 13.86
CA LEU A 122 -0.47 21.17 13.71
C LEU A 122 -1.90 21.73 13.80
N LEU A 123 -2.07 23.03 14.05
CA LEU A 123 -3.39 23.66 14.13
C LEU A 123 -4.12 23.58 12.79
N ALA A 124 -3.40 23.81 11.69
CA ALA A 124 -3.94 23.67 10.34
C ALA A 124 -4.41 22.23 10.06
N ALA A 125 -3.69 21.21 10.56
CA ALA A 125 -4.11 19.82 10.47
C ALA A 125 -5.36 19.55 11.31
N LYS A 126 -5.45 20.11 12.51
CA LYS A 126 -6.60 19.97 13.41
C LYS A 126 -7.88 20.51 12.81
N HIS A 127 -7.83 21.63 12.10
CA HIS A 127 -8.98 22.16 11.36
C HIS A 127 -9.45 21.25 10.22
N GLN A 128 -8.63 20.30 9.78
CA GLN A 128 -8.95 19.34 8.72
C GLN A 128 -9.33 17.95 9.25
N VAL A 129 -9.42 17.75 10.57
CA VAL A 129 -9.65 16.41 11.16
C VAL A 129 -10.87 15.68 10.59
N ALA A 130 -11.96 16.40 10.34
CA ALA A 130 -13.18 15.83 9.76
C ALA A 130 -12.94 15.24 8.35
N LEU A 131 -12.03 15.83 7.55
CA LEU A 131 -11.65 15.28 6.24
C LEU A 131 -10.88 13.97 6.39
N PHE A 132 -10.06 13.85 7.45
CA PHE A 132 -9.30 12.64 7.72
C PHE A 132 -10.20 11.52 8.24
N GLU A 133 -11.20 11.86 9.06
CA GLU A 133 -12.25 10.93 9.48
C GLU A 133 -13.06 10.41 8.28
N GLU A 134 -13.45 11.29 7.35
CA GLU A 134 -14.14 10.89 6.12
C GLU A 134 -13.28 9.94 5.27
N ALA A 135 -11.98 10.23 5.13
CA ALA A 135 -11.03 9.36 4.42
C ALA A 135 -10.92 7.99 5.11
N ARG A 136 -10.76 7.95 6.45
CA ARG A 136 -10.72 6.69 7.21
C ARG A 136 -11.98 5.86 6.98
N ASP A 137 -13.15 6.49 7.08
CA ASP A 137 -14.43 5.81 6.95
C ASP A 137 -14.71 5.38 5.50
N LEU A 138 -14.13 6.07 4.51
CA LEU A 138 -14.09 5.62 3.13
C LEU A 138 -13.32 4.30 3.00
N GLU A 139 -12.14 4.18 3.61
CA GLU A 139 -11.37 2.92 3.54
C GLU A 139 -12.01 1.74 4.25
N ALA A 140 -12.69 1.99 5.37
CA ALA A 140 -13.50 0.95 6.00
C ALA A 140 -14.60 0.42 5.07
N ARG A 141 -15.24 1.31 4.29
CA ARG A 141 -16.26 0.93 3.31
C ARG A 141 -15.67 0.20 2.11
N ASN A 142 -14.55 0.69 1.55
CA ASN A 142 -13.85 0.03 0.44
C ASN A 142 -13.44 -1.39 0.83
N ARG A 143 -12.84 -1.56 2.01
CA ARG A 143 -12.50 -2.87 2.56
C ARG A 143 -13.72 -3.81 2.63
N ALA A 144 -14.83 -3.32 3.19
CA ALA A 144 -16.03 -4.12 3.37
C ALA A 144 -16.60 -4.58 2.01
N GLU A 145 -16.57 -3.69 1.03
CA GLU A 145 -17.00 -3.98 -0.34
C GLU A 145 -16.10 -5.05 -0.98
N TYR A 146 -14.77 -4.90 -0.92
CA TYR A 146 -13.85 -5.92 -1.46
C TYR A 146 -14.05 -7.30 -0.82
N LEU A 147 -14.27 -7.36 0.50
CA LEU A 147 -14.59 -8.62 1.18
C LEU A 147 -15.93 -9.21 0.73
N GLN A 148 -16.93 -8.36 0.44
CA GLN A 148 -18.20 -8.82 -0.12
C GLN A 148 -17.99 -9.37 -1.54
N ARG A 149 -17.26 -8.66 -2.40
CA ARG A 149 -16.96 -9.13 -3.76
C ARG A 149 -16.13 -10.39 -3.78
N ALA A 150 -15.19 -10.58 -2.85
CA ALA A 150 -14.46 -11.82 -2.70
C ALA A 150 -15.36 -13.02 -2.34
N ARG A 151 -16.48 -12.80 -1.64
CA ARG A 151 -17.47 -13.87 -1.37
C ARG A 151 -18.30 -14.22 -2.59
N GLU A 152 -18.58 -13.24 -3.44
CA GLU A 152 -19.40 -13.38 -4.66
C GLU A 152 -18.60 -13.87 -5.87
N ALA A 153 -17.29 -13.64 -5.89
CA ALA A 153 -16.39 -13.99 -6.99
C ALA A 153 -16.39 -15.50 -7.25
N THR A 154 -16.56 -15.86 -8.52
CA THR A 154 -16.59 -17.26 -8.97
C THR A 154 -15.20 -17.77 -9.35
N ASP A 155 -14.33 -16.88 -9.82
CA ASP A 155 -12.94 -17.18 -10.12
C ASP A 155 -12.08 -17.11 -8.83
N PRO A 156 -11.31 -18.18 -8.51
CA PRO A 156 -10.51 -18.24 -7.30
C PRO A 156 -9.37 -17.21 -7.25
N GLU A 157 -8.78 -16.83 -8.39
CA GLU A 157 -7.73 -15.81 -8.43
C GLU A 157 -8.31 -14.41 -8.28
N VAL A 158 -9.50 -14.15 -8.85
CA VAL A 158 -10.25 -12.91 -8.60
C VAL A 158 -10.58 -12.76 -7.11
N LYS A 159 -11.08 -13.84 -6.51
CA LYS A 159 -11.35 -13.88 -5.07
C LYS A 159 -10.11 -13.56 -4.24
N LYS A 160 -8.97 -14.18 -4.59
CA LYS A 160 -7.70 -13.97 -3.89
C LYS A 160 -7.22 -12.52 -4.02
N LEU A 161 -7.29 -11.92 -5.21
CA LEU A 161 -6.92 -10.51 -5.39
C LEU A 161 -7.81 -9.59 -4.55
N PHE A 162 -9.13 -9.78 -4.55
CA PHE A 162 -10.04 -8.96 -3.73
C PHE A 162 -9.78 -9.09 -2.23
N VAL A 163 -9.43 -10.29 -1.74
CA VAL A 163 -9.00 -10.46 -0.35
C VAL A 163 -7.70 -9.71 -0.08
N GLN A 164 -6.73 -9.76 -1.01
CA GLN A 164 -5.46 -9.04 -0.85
C GLN A 164 -5.67 -7.52 -0.79
N ILE A 165 -6.47 -6.96 -1.71
CA ILE A 165 -6.78 -5.52 -1.69
C ILE A 165 -7.51 -5.13 -0.40
N ALA A 166 -8.49 -5.92 0.05
CA ALA A 166 -9.16 -5.66 1.33
C ALA A 166 -8.21 -5.63 2.54
N LEU A 167 -7.11 -6.39 2.50
CA LEU A 167 -6.09 -6.36 3.54
C LEU A 167 -5.23 -5.10 3.45
N GLU A 168 -4.93 -4.61 2.25
CA GLU A 168 -4.26 -3.31 2.05
C GLU A 168 -5.16 -2.15 2.48
N GLU A 169 -6.46 -2.16 2.15
CA GLU A 169 -7.41 -1.13 2.65
C GLU A 169 -7.51 -1.09 4.17
N GLN A 170 -7.34 -2.24 4.84
CA GLN A 170 -7.26 -2.26 6.29
C GLN A 170 -6.03 -1.50 6.81
N LYS A 171 -4.90 -1.55 6.09
CA LYS A 171 -3.70 -0.78 6.44
C LYS A 171 -3.91 0.70 6.18
N HIS A 172 -4.59 1.07 5.10
CA HIS A 172 -4.95 2.46 4.80
C HIS A 172 -5.85 3.04 5.90
N TYR A 173 -6.92 2.32 6.26
CA TYR A 173 -7.76 2.64 7.41
C TYR A 173 -6.92 2.84 8.68
N THR A 174 -5.99 1.93 8.95
CA THR A 174 -5.17 1.99 10.17
C THR A 174 -4.29 3.24 10.17
N ALA A 175 -3.63 3.55 9.05
CA ALA A 175 -2.81 4.75 8.93
C ALA A 175 -3.63 6.04 9.14
N LEU A 176 -4.84 6.10 8.56
CA LEU A 176 -5.75 7.24 8.71
C LEU A 176 -6.35 7.34 10.10
N ASP A 177 -6.66 6.23 10.75
CA ASP A 177 -7.15 6.20 12.13
C ASP A 177 -6.08 6.70 13.10
N GLU A 178 -4.82 6.28 12.90
CA GLU A 178 -3.68 6.83 13.65
C GLU A 178 -3.47 8.32 13.36
N LEU A 179 -3.68 8.78 12.12
CA LEU A 179 -3.64 10.20 11.76
C LEU A 179 -4.73 11.01 12.49
N VAL A 180 -5.96 10.52 12.51
CA VAL A 180 -7.08 11.15 13.22
C VAL A 180 -6.78 11.25 14.71
N LYS A 181 -6.30 10.16 15.33
CA LYS A 181 -5.91 10.15 16.76
C LYS A 181 -4.77 11.13 17.04
N PHE A 182 -3.76 11.14 16.18
CA PHE A 182 -2.60 12.03 16.31
C PHE A 182 -3.06 13.48 16.31
N VAL A 183 -3.79 13.90 15.27
CA VAL A 183 -4.26 15.28 15.09
C VAL A 183 -5.25 15.70 16.17
N SER A 184 -6.15 14.81 16.59
CA SER A 184 -7.15 15.09 17.64
C SER A 184 -6.54 15.21 19.04
N GLY A 185 -5.39 14.56 19.27
CA GLY A 185 -4.71 14.55 20.57
C GLY A 185 -4.03 15.86 20.95
N PHE A 186 -3.91 16.82 20.03
CA PHE A 186 -3.31 18.13 20.30
C PHE A 186 -4.37 19.13 20.81
N GLU A 187 -4.18 19.70 21.99
CA GLU A 187 -4.99 20.82 22.49
C GLU A 187 -4.61 22.14 21.78
N GLU A 188 -5.53 23.13 21.76
CA GLU A 188 -5.18 24.48 21.31
C GLU A 188 -4.05 25.03 22.20
N GLY A 189 -2.93 25.44 21.59
CA GLY A 189 -1.74 25.90 22.32
C GLY A 189 -0.71 24.81 22.63
N TRP A 190 -0.82 23.60 22.05
CA TRP A 190 0.26 22.64 22.09
C TRP A 190 1.52 23.20 21.40
N HIS A 191 2.64 23.18 22.12
CA HIS A 191 3.97 23.46 21.60
C HIS A 191 4.82 22.23 21.87
N SER A 192 5.65 21.81 20.91
CA SER A 192 6.64 20.76 21.14
C SER A 192 7.47 21.11 22.39
N PRO A 193 7.78 20.15 23.28
CA PRO A 193 8.71 20.39 24.38
C PRO A 193 9.98 21.05 23.83
N ASN A 194 10.24 22.29 24.24
CA ASN A 194 11.26 23.13 23.64
C ASN A 194 12.65 22.49 23.74
N LYS A 195 13.54 22.75 22.75
CA LYS A 195 14.93 22.26 22.69
C LYS A 195 15.72 22.58 23.97
N ASP A 196 15.36 23.65 24.66
CA ASP A 196 15.97 24.12 25.91
C ASP A 196 15.64 23.26 27.15
N GLN A 197 14.64 22.37 27.07
CA GLN A 197 14.27 21.49 28.19
C GLN A 197 14.92 20.10 28.14
N VAL A 198 15.60 19.76 27.04
CA VAL A 198 16.36 18.50 26.92
C VAL A 198 17.73 18.63 27.58
N ASP A 199 18.31 19.83 27.62
CA ASP A 199 19.63 20.09 28.23
C ASP A 199 19.58 20.25 29.77
N GLN A 200 18.38 20.33 30.37
CA GLN A 200 18.21 20.49 31.83
C GLN A 200 17.66 19.24 32.54
N LYS A 201 17.60 18.09 31.89
CA LYS A 201 17.32 16.80 32.55
C LYS A 201 18.39 15.76 32.27
N ALA A 202 19.61 16.06 32.66
CA ALA A 202 20.51 15.03 33.14
C ALA A 202 20.37 14.96 34.68
N PRO A 203 19.82 13.90 35.28
CA PRO A 203 20.01 13.68 36.71
C PRO A 203 21.39 13.04 36.91
N VAL A 204 22.46 13.83 36.81
CA VAL A 204 23.74 13.48 37.43
C VAL A 204 23.67 13.88 38.91
N GLU A 205 22.66 13.40 39.65
CA GLU A 205 22.64 13.53 41.11
C GLU A 205 21.64 12.59 41.81
N GLN A 206 21.51 11.35 41.33
CA GLN A 206 20.86 10.29 42.12
C GLN A 206 21.59 8.95 42.10
N ALA A 207 22.84 8.90 41.59
CA ALA A 207 23.73 7.76 41.73
C ALA A 207 24.69 7.87 42.94
N ALA A 208 24.75 9.01 43.64
CA ALA A 208 25.63 9.20 44.80
C ALA A 208 24.95 8.98 46.17
N LYS A 209 23.68 8.56 46.20
CA LYS A 209 22.95 8.25 47.45
C LYS A 209 22.82 6.77 47.78
N PHE A 210 23.43 5.87 47.00
CA PHE A 210 23.43 4.42 47.30
C PHE A 210 24.75 3.89 47.88
N GLU A 211 25.80 4.70 48.03
CA GLU A 211 27.10 4.28 48.62
C GLU A 211 27.42 4.89 49.99
N ALA A 212 26.53 5.68 50.60
CA ALA A 212 26.79 6.31 51.90
C ALA A 212 26.00 5.74 53.10
N GLU A 213 25.14 4.72 52.92
CA GLU A 213 24.34 4.12 54.00
C GLU A 213 24.56 2.60 54.23
N ASN A 214 25.61 2.02 53.64
CA ASN A 214 26.00 0.62 53.91
C ASN A 214 27.49 0.47 54.27
N VAL A 215 28.03 1.42 55.03
CA VAL A 215 29.24 1.22 55.82
C VAL A 215 28.96 1.69 57.23
N HIS A 216 28.37 0.80 58.04
CA HIS A 216 28.67 0.57 59.46
C HIS A 216 27.98 -0.70 59.92
#